data_AF-A0A7X7LI50-F1
#
_entry.id   AF-A0A7X7LI50-F1
#
_cell.length_a   1.000
_cell.length_b   1.000
_cell.length_c   1.000
_cell.angle_alpha   90.00
_cell.angle_beta   90.00
_cell.angle_gamma   90.00
#
_symmetry.space_group_name_H-M   'P 1'
#
loop_
_entity.id
_entity.type
_entity.pdbx_description
1 polymer ?
#
loop_
_entity_poly.entity_id
_entity_poly.type
_entity_poly.pdbx_seq_one_letter_code
_entity_poly.pdbx_strand_id
1 'polypeptide(L)'
;SGAVVALYAIFNNATTAPLGPADTVSINDWDKSYYVNFRAPVLLIQKFLPDMKKNNEGIIIFVPSSGAAPYMGAYEVFKTSQVELCNTLVGELENTNIITYSIGPGLVNTATAQKGIETVANLMNISIEEFYKINEKQIIDAETAGTGFAVSVALANKYNGQEISSMQALMDAKVFSETPKEASEINLCDLQYDKLKLAVSSVLNTFFEQSNGWLNRNVFERQWILRDFKKTIGISIDEINNEMQQISKANEEKNYSFIANKKSIFEKIQKYYERQIKLLQGYEKDPQKLKDTSEIIISWIGEIKKVLNYIK
;
A
#
# COMPACT_ATOMS: atom_id res chain seq x y z
N SER A 1 -1.58 7.99 44.09
CA SER A 1 -1.49 8.62 42.76
C SER A 1 -2.29 7.78 41.79
N GLY A 2 -3.47 8.25 41.35
CA GLY A 2 -4.21 7.56 40.30
C GLY A 2 -3.43 7.72 39.00
N ALA A 3 -2.89 6.64 38.46
CA ALA A 3 -2.28 6.68 37.14
C ALA A 3 -3.37 7.12 36.15
N VAL A 4 -3.22 8.31 35.58
CA VAL A 4 -4.05 8.74 34.46
C VAL A 4 -3.62 7.85 33.30
N VAL A 5 -4.46 6.87 32.96
CA VAL A 5 -4.24 6.03 31.78
C VAL A 5 -4.39 6.94 30.57
N ALA A 6 -3.27 7.40 30.03
CA ALA A 6 -3.25 8.15 28.79
C ALA A 6 -3.62 7.22 27.63
N LEU A 7 -4.52 7.66 26.76
CA LEU A 7 -4.91 6.90 25.58
C LEU A 7 -3.72 6.81 24.62
N TYR A 8 -3.25 5.59 24.38
CA TYR A 8 -2.06 5.35 23.55
C TYR A 8 -2.39 5.11 22.07
N ALA A 9 -3.38 4.26 21.79
CA ALA A 9 -3.74 3.88 20.44
C ALA A 9 -5.27 3.89 20.21
N ILE A 10 -5.69 4.27 19.01
CA ILE A 10 -7.10 4.26 18.57
C ILE A 10 -7.21 3.44 17.29
N PHE A 11 -8.10 2.45 17.29
CA PHE A 11 -8.49 1.71 16.09
C PHE A 11 -9.85 2.17 15.58
N ASN A 12 -9.86 2.76 14.39
CA ASN A 12 -11.08 3.13 13.66
C ASN A 12 -11.64 1.91 12.90
N ASN A 13 -12.15 0.92 13.64
CA ASN A 13 -12.55 -0.38 13.11
C ASN A 13 -14.06 -0.51 12.80
N ALA A 14 -14.92 0.25 13.49
CA ALA A 14 -16.37 0.13 13.39
C ALA A 14 -16.83 0.17 11.92
N THR A 15 -17.78 -0.71 11.58
CA THR A 15 -18.18 -0.94 10.18
C THR A 15 -19.68 -1.16 10.04
N THR A 16 -20.27 -0.49 9.05
CA THR A 16 -21.57 -0.85 8.45
C THR A 16 -21.41 -1.03 6.95
N ALA A 17 -21.87 -2.13 6.38
CA ALA A 17 -21.66 -2.44 4.96
C ALA A 17 -22.98 -2.61 4.20
N PRO A 18 -23.65 -1.52 3.78
CA PRO A 18 -24.77 -1.64 2.85
C PRO A 18 -24.29 -2.13 1.48
N LEU A 19 -25.05 -3.08 0.92
CA LEU A 19 -24.73 -3.74 -0.34
C LEU A 19 -25.88 -3.55 -1.33
N GLY A 20 -25.55 -3.27 -2.58
CA GLY A 20 -26.48 -3.07 -3.68
C GLY A 20 -25.93 -2.11 -4.75
N PRO A 21 -26.57 -2.06 -5.93
CA PRO A 21 -26.27 -1.07 -6.96
C PRO A 21 -26.32 0.36 -6.40
N ALA A 22 -25.36 1.20 -6.79
CA ALA A 22 -25.20 2.54 -6.21
C ALA A 22 -26.43 3.44 -6.40
N ASP A 23 -27.20 3.23 -7.46
CA ASP A 23 -28.44 3.93 -7.83
C ASP A 23 -29.70 3.42 -7.11
N THR A 24 -29.60 2.28 -6.40
CA THR A 24 -30.76 1.66 -5.72
C THR A 24 -30.59 1.51 -4.20
N VAL A 25 -29.36 1.57 -3.67
CA VAL A 25 -29.14 1.63 -2.21
C VAL A 25 -29.79 2.89 -1.63
N SER A 26 -30.55 2.73 -0.55
CA SER A 26 -31.29 3.83 0.06
C SER A 26 -30.36 4.92 0.60
N ILE A 27 -30.78 6.18 0.52
CA ILE A 27 -30.01 7.31 1.09
C ILE A 27 -29.80 7.12 2.60
N ASN A 28 -30.78 6.56 3.31
CA ASN A 28 -30.64 6.27 4.74
C ASN A 28 -29.50 5.27 5.02
N ASP A 29 -29.26 4.30 4.13
CA ASP A 29 -28.15 3.36 4.31
C ASP A 29 -26.81 3.98 3.88
N TRP A 30 -26.79 4.86 2.87
CA TRP A 30 -25.66 5.73 2.59
C TRP A 30 -25.29 6.59 3.81
N ASP A 31 -26.28 7.22 4.45
CA ASP A 31 -26.08 8.08 5.62
C ASP A 31 -25.55 7.29 6.82
N LYS A 32 -26.14 6.12 7.12
CA LYS A 32 -25.61 5.22 8.17
C LYS A 32 -24.16 4.84 7.90
N SER A 33 -23.85 4.48 6.65
CA SER A 33 -22.49 4.14 6.23
C SER A 33 -21.53 5.31 6.41
N TYR A 34 -21.91 6.51 6.01
CA TYR A 34 -21.15 7.73 6.26
C TYR A 34 -20.91 7.94 7.76
N TYR A 35 -21.97 7.85 8.58
CA TYR A 35 -21.90 8.10 10.01
C TYR A 35 -20.93 7.15 10.73
N VAL A 36 -20.97 5.86 10.40
CA VAL A 36 -20.14 4.85 11.04
C VAL A 36 -18.75 4.78 10.41
N ASN A 37 -18.65 4.65 9.10
CA ASN A 37 -17.39 4.35 8.43
C ASN A 37 -16.49 5.58 8.27
N PHE A 38 -17.01 6.81 8.29
CA PHE A 38 -16.19 8.01 8.07
C PHE A 38 -16.33 9.07 9.16
N ARG A 39 -17.57 9.45 9.50
CA ARG A 39 -17.80 10.51 10.49
C ARG A 39 -17.32 10.10 11.88
N ALA A 40 -17.55 8.86 12.30
CA ALA A 40 -17.07 8.39 13.61
C ALA A 40 -15.53 8.49 13.75
N PRO A 41 -14.70 8.06 12.78
CA PRO A 41 -13.26 8.33 12.80
C PRO A 41 -12.90 9.82 12.99
N VAL A 42 -13.57 10.73 12.27
CA VAL A 42 -13.35 12.18 12.43
C VAL A 42 -13.68 12.65 13.85
N LEU A 43 -14.78 12.19 14.44
CA LEU A 43 -15.18 12.53 15.81
C LEU A 43 -14.17 12.01 16.83
N LEU A 44 -13.63 10.80 16.65
CA LEU A 44 -12.60 10.24 17.52
C LEU A 44 -11.30 11.03 17.44
N ILE A 45 -10.88 11.42 16.23
CA ILE A 45 -9.72 12.31 16.03
C ILE A 45 -9.93 13.64 16.76
N GLN A 46 -11.06 14.31 16.54
CA GLN A 46 -11.38 15.58 17.20
C GLN A 46 -11.38 15.45 18.74
N LYS A 47 -11.82 14.30 19.26
CA LYS A 47 -11.89 14.04 20.70
C LYS A 47 -10.52 13.79 21.32
N PHE A 48 -9.65 13.03 20.66
CA PHE A 48 -8.46 12.47 21.30
C PHE A 48 -7.13 13.03 20.78
N LEU A 49 -7.07 13.52 19.54
CA LEU A 49 -5.85 14.08 18.99
C LEU A 49 -5.29 15.28 19.78
N PRO A 50 -6.09 16.18 20.38
CA PRO A 50 -5.56 17.27 21.20
C PRO A 50 -4.69 16.79 22.37
N ASP A 51 -5.12 15.74 23.07
CA ASP A 51 -4.37 15.17 24.19
C ASP A 51 -3.12 14.43 23.71
N MET A 52 -3.19 13.70 22.58
CA MET A 52 -2.02 13.09 21.95
C MET A 52 -0.98 14.14 21.55
N LYS A 53 -1.41 15.28 20.98
CA LYS A 53 -0.52 16.41 20.64
C LYS A 53 0.12 17.03 21.87
N LYS A 54 -0.62 17.17 22.97
CA LYS A 54 -0.09 17.67 24.25
C LYS A 54 1.01 16.76 24.81
N ASN A 55 0.82 15.45 24.69
CA ASN A 55 1.80 14.45 25.18
C ASN A 55 2.91 14.17 24.16
N ASN A 56 2.75 14.62 22.91
CA ASN A 56 3.61 14.28 21.78
C ASN A 56 3.81 12.76 21.63
N GLU A 57 2.73 12.00 21.78
CA GLU A 57 2.69 10.54 21.69
C GLU A 57 1.28 10.07 21.35
N GLY A 58 1.16 9.08 20.47
CA GLY A 58 -0.11 8.42 20.17
C GLY A 58 -0.08 7.68 18.83
N ILE A 59 -1.03 6.77 18.65
CA ILE A 59 -1.18 5.99 17.41
C ILE A 59 -2.64 6.05 16.94
N ILE A 60 -2.86 6.50 15.71
CA ILE A 60 -4.18 6.53 15.06
C ILE A 60 -4.19 5.53 13.92
N ILE A 61 -5.05 4.52 14.03
CA ILE A 61 -5.06 3.39 13.11
C ILE A 61 -6.40 3.35 12.39
N PHE A 62 -6.37 3.27 11.07
CA PHE A 62 -7.55 3.09 10.24
C PHE A 62 -7.66 1.65 9.76
N VAL A 63 -8.89 1.15 9.62
CA VAL A 63 -9.15 -0.19 9.08
C VAL A 63 -9.94 -0.01 7.78
N PRO A 64 -9.27 0.31 6.65
CA PRO A 64 -9.94 0.55 5.38
C PRO A 64 -10.40 -0.76 4.74
N SER A 65 -11.00 -0.66 3.55
CA SER A 65 -11.41 -1.81 2.73
C SER A 65 -10.60 -1.84 1.43
N SER A 66 -10.80 -2.88 0.62
CA SER A 66 -9.99 -3.19 -0.56
C SER A 66 -10.11 -2.21 -1.73
N GLY A 67 -11.07 -1.29 -1.71
CA GLY A 67 -11.31 -0.38 -2.82
C GLY A 67 -12.63 -0.65 -3.52
N ALA A 68 -12.97 0.23 -4.46
CA ALA A 68 -14.23 0.17 -5.19
C ALA A 68 -14.51 -1.23 -5.76
N ALA A 69 -15.63 -1.81 -5.34
CA ALA A 69 -16.15 -3.08 -5.84
C ALA A 69 -17.61 -2.92 -6.30
N PRO A 70 -18.04 -3.59 -7.37
CA PRO A 70 -19.44 -3.59 -7.81
C PRO A 70 -20.37 -3.92 -6.64
N TYR A 71 -21.48 -3.20 -6.56
CA TYR A 71 -22.51 -3.36 -5.52
C TYR A 71 -22.06 -3.08 -4.08
N MET A 72 -20.87 -2.54 -3.87
CA MET A 72 -20.35 -2.19 -2.54
C MET A 72 -20.11 -0.68 -2.39
N GLY A 73 -20.60 0.13 -3.34
CA GLY A 73 -20.31 1.57 -3.40
C GLY A 73 -20.66 2.33 -2.13
N ALA A 74 -21.82 2.05 -1.53
CA ALA A 74 -22.29 2.67 -0.29
C ALA A 74 -21.38 2.36 0.92
N TYR A 75 -20.56 1.33 0.85
CA TYR A 75 -19.61 0.91 1.87
C TYR A 75 -18.17 1.32 1.52
N GLU A 76 -17.69 0.91 0.35
CA GLU A 76 -16.29 1.08 -0.09
C GLU A 76 -15.86 2.54 -0.16
N VAL A 77 -16.74 3.45 -0.59
CA VAL A 77 -16.41 4.88 -0.71
C VAL A 77 -15.98 5.48 0.63
N PHE A 78 -16.68 5.15 1.73
CA PHE A 78 -16.37 5.71 3.05
C PHE A 78 -15.25 4.98 3.78
N LYS A 79 -15.04 3.68 3.50
CA LYS A 79 -13.90 2.95 4.05
C LYS A 79 -12.59 3.36 3.37
N THR A 80 -12.62 3.56 2.05
CA THR A 80 -11.45 4.00 1.30
C THR A 80 -11.09 5.45 1.61
N SER A 81 -12.05 6.32 1.94
CA SER A 81 -11.73 7.69 2.38
C SER A 81 -10.96 7.75 3.70
N GLN A 82 -10.97 6.70 4.52
CA GLN A 82 -10.11 6.61 5.70
C GLN A 82 -8.62 6.62 5.36
N VAL A 83 -8.23 6.08 4.20
CA VAL A 83 -6.84 6.11 3.72
C VAL A 83 -6.40 7.56 3.50
N GLU A 84 -7.22 8.37 2.85
CA GLU A 84 -6.86 9.77 2.59
C GLU A 84 -6.93 10.62 3.85
N LEU A 85 -7.81 10.28 4.81
CA LEU A 85 -7.79 10.88 6.14
C LEU A 85 -6.49 10.54 6.88
N CYS A 86 -6.01 9.29 6.77
CA CYS A 86 -4.70 8.89 7.29
C CYS A 86 -3.58 9.71 6.66
N ASN A 87 -3.52 9.80 5.32
CA ASN A 87 -2.49 10.59 4.60
C ASN A 87 -2.52 12.07 4.99
N THR A 88 -3.71 12.63 5.21
CA THR A 88 -3.89 14.00 5.69
C THR A 88 -3.25 14.16 7.07
N LEU A 89 -3.55 13.25 8.00
CA LEU A 89 -2.96 13.25 9.34
C LEU A 89 -1.43 13.08 9.31
N VAL A 90 -0.87 12.26 8.41
CA VAL A 90 0.61 12.14 8.28
C VAL A 90 1.23 13.51 8.03
N GLY A 91 0.65 14.30 7.13
CA GLY A 91 1.13 15.64 6.81
C GLY A 91 0.90 16.62 7.96
N GLU A 92 -0.28 16.60 8.60
CA GLU A 92 -0.60 17.50 9.72
C GLU A 92 0.20 17.22 11.01
N LEU A 93 0.71 15.99 11.14
CA LEU A 93 1.46 15.51 12.30
C LEU A 93 2.96 15.41 12.02
N GLU A 94 3.43 15.95 10.90
CA GLU A 94 4.84 16.09 10.58
C GLU A 94 5.55 16.81 11.75
N ASN A 95 6.67 16.25 12.21
CA ASN A 95 7.45 16.72 13.38
C ASN A 95 6.81 16.44 14.77
N THR A 96 5.83 15.56 14.86
CA THR A 96 5.36 15.00 16.14
C THR A 96 5.78 13.53 16.25
N ASN A 97 5.68 12.92 17.44
CA ASN A 97 5.83 11.46 17.59
C ASN A 97 4.48 10.73 17.52
N ILE A 98 3.46 11.35 16.91
CA ILE A 98 2.17 10.71 16.71
C ILE A 98 2.20 10.00 15.37
N ILE A 99 1.86 8.71 15.41
CA ILE A 99 1.92 7.83 14.25
C ILE A 99 0.51 7.62 13.72
N THR A 100 0.36 7.66 12.41
CA THR A 100 -0.90 7.30 11.76
C THR A 100 -0.64 6.34 10.61
N TYR A 101 -1.40 5.25 10.54
CA TYR A 101 -1.32 4.28 9.45
C TYR A 101 -2.64 3.56 9.28
N SER A 102 -2.75 2.74 8.25
CA SER A 102 -3.92 1.90 8.08
C SER A 102 -3.56 0.43 7.97
N ILE A 103 -4.41 -0.44 8.48
CA ILE A 103 -4.22 -1.88 8.43
C ILE A 103 -5.45 -2.59 7.86
N GLY A 104 -5.24 -3.39 6.82
CA GLY A 104 -6.23 -4.29 6.27
C GLY A 104 -6.20 -5.65 7.00
N PRO A 105 -7.36 -6.18 7.43
CA PRO A 105 -7.42 -7.48 8.08
C PRO A 105 -7.28 -8.66 7.11
N GLY A 106 -7.26 -8.46 5.79
CA GLY A 106 -7.45 -9.54 4.81
C GLY A 106 -8.91 -10.00 4.77
N LEU A 107 -9.21 -11.07 4.02
CA LEU A 107 -10.58 -11.61 3.97
C LEU A 107 -10.84 -12.46 5.22
N VAL A 108 -11.30 -11.82 6.30
CA VAL A 108 -11.56 -12.53 7.56
C VAL A 108 -12.93 -13.18 7.55
N ASN A 109 -12.98 -14.48 7.85
CA ASN A 109 -14.23 -15.21 7.97
C ASN A 109 -15.00 -14.79 9.24
N THR A 110 -15.78 -13.72 9.12
CA THR A 110 -16.67 -13.19 10.17
C THR A 110 -18.13 -13.37 9.77
N ALA A 111 -19.05 -13.38 10.74
CA ALA A 111 -20.49 -13.44 10.46
C ALA A 111 -20.97 -12.28 9.55
N THR A 112 -20.36 -11.10 9.67
CA THR A 112 -20.63 -9.95 8.80
C THR A 112 -20.12 -10.18 7.39
N ALA A 113 -18.91 -10.73 7.24
CA ALA A 113 -18.34 -11.07 5.95
C ALA A 113 -19.20 -12.15 5.25
N GLN A 114 -19.67 -13.17 5.97
CA GLN A 114 -20.50 -14.23 5.40
C GLN A 114 -21.79 -13.69 4.76
N LYS A 115 -22.53 -12.83 5.47
CA LYS A 115 -23.75 -12.19 4.91
C LYS A 115 -23.44 -11.33 3.70
N GLY A 116 -22.30 -10.64 3.72
CA GLY A 116 -21.85 -9.83 2.59
C GLY A 116 -21.49 -10.68 1.37
N ILE A 117 -20.78 -11.78 1.59
CA ILE A 117 -20.41 -12.75 0.56
C ILE A 117 -21.65 -13.34 -0.10
N GLU A 118 -22.64 -13.77 0.67
CA GLU A 118 -23.91 -14.30 0.13
C GLU A 118 -24.61 -13.28 -0.78
N THR A 119 -24.69 -12.03 -0.33
CA THR A 119 -25.32 -10.94 -1.08
C THR A 119 -24.57 -10.63 -2.37
N VAL A 120 -23.23 -10.50 -2.30
CA VAL A 120 -22.39 -10.18 -3.45
C VAL A 120 -22.33 -11.34 -4.45
N ALA A 121 -22.20 -12.58 -3.99
CA ALA A 121 -22.20 -13.78 -4.85
C ALA A 121 -23.50 -13.87 -5.66
N ASN A 122 -24.65 -13.63 -5.02
CA ASN A 122 -25.94 -13.55 -5.70
C ASN A 122 -25.99 -12.44 -6.75
N LEU A 123 -25.48 -11.23 -6.43
CA LEU A 123 -25.44 -10.11 -7.37
C LEU A 123 -24.45 -10.31 -8.53
N MET A 124 -23.43 -11.15 -8.32
CA MET A 124 -22.43 -11.54 -9.32
C MET A 124 -22.86 -12.76 -10.15
N ASN A 125 -23.99 -13.41 -9.83
CA ASN A 125 -24.43 -14.68 -10.42
C ASN A 125 -23.39 -15.81 -10.31
N ILE A 126 -22.72 -15.92 -9.15
CA ILE A 126 -21.77 -17.01 -8.85
C ILE A 126 -22.19 -17.72 -7.55
N SER A 127 -21.74 -18.96 -7.38
CA SER A 127 -21.98 -19.70 -6.12
C SER A 127 -21.09 -19.18 -4.98
N ILE A 128 -21.52 -19.39 -3.74
CA ILE A 128 -20.71 -19.06 -2.54
C ILE A 128 -19.41 -19.88 -2.53
N GLU A 129 -19.47 -21.15 -2.93
CA GLU A 129 -18.30 -22.03 -3.05
C GLU A 129 -17.29 -21.49 -4.06
N GLU A 130 -17.77 -21.01 -5.21
CA GLU A 130 -16.93 -20.39 -6.24
C GLU A 130 -16.32 -19.07 -5.75
N PHE A 131 -17.07 -18.26 -5.00
CA PHE A 131 -16.54 -17.05 -4.36
C PHE A 131 -15.39 -17.39 -3.39
N TYR A 132 -15.57 -18.39 -2.53
CA TYR A 132 -14.51 -18.81 -1.60
C TYR A 132 -13.30 -19.38 -2.34
N LYS A 133 -13.51 -20.18 -3.39
CA LYS A 133 -12.43 -20.77 -4.19
C LYS A 133 -11.57 -19.70 -4.89
N ILE A 134 -12.19 -18.62 -5.36
CA ILE A 134 -11.47 -17.49 -5.97
C ILE A 134 -10.60 -16.76 -4.92
N ASN A 135 -11.03 -16.74 -3.66
CA ASN A 135 -10.41 -15.95 -2.60
C ASN A 135 -9.66 -16.79 -1.55
N GLU A 136 -9.56 -18.10 -1.72
CA GLU A 136 -9.05 -19.07 -0.72
C GLU A 136 -7.68 -18.68 -0.16
N LYS A 137 -6.79 -18.18 -1.03
CA LYS A 137 -5.42 -17.75 -0.66
C LYS A 137 -5.36 -16.44 0.12
N GLN A 138 -6.47 -15.70 0.24
CA GLN A 138 -6.54 -14.41 0.94
C GLN A 138 -7.35 -14.49 2.24
N ILE A 139 -7.90 -15.66 2.58
CA ILE A 139 -8.68 -15.85 3.79
C ILE A 139 -7.75 -16.09 4.96
N ILE A 140 -7.93 -15.31 6.03
CA ILE A 140 -7.28 -15.56 7.31
C ILE A 140 -8.34 -15.66 8.41
N ASP A 141 -8.04 -16.39 9.47
CA ASP A 141 -8.93 -16.47 10.63
C ASP A 141 -8.86 -15.19 11.48
N ALA A 142 -9.86 -15.02 12.35
CA ALA A 142 -9.99 -13.82 13.16
C ALA A 142 -8.87 -13.66 14.21
N GLU A 143 -8.28 -14.76 14.69
CA GLU A 143 -7.19 -14.74 15.65
C GLU A 143 -5.90 -14.26 14.98
N THR A 144 -5.61 -14.77 13.78
CA THR A 144 -4.48 -14.30 12.95
C THR A 144 -4.62 -12.82 12.61
N ALA A 145 -5.81 -12.37 12.19
CA ALA A 145 -6.07 -10.95 11.92
C ALA A 145 -5.89 -10.09 13.18
N GLY A 146 -6.46 -10.53 14.32
CA GLY A 146 -6.33 -9.84 15.60
C GLY A 146 -4.88 -9.75 16.09
N THR A 147 -4.10 -10.81 15.88
CA THR A 147 -2.66 -10.84 16.18
C THR A 147 -1.90 -9.85 15.31
N GLY A 148 -2.18 -9.79 14.01
CA GLY A 148 -1.60 -8.79 13.11
C GLY A 148 -1.91 -7.36 13.56
N PHE A 149 -3.14 -7.10 14.03
CA PHE A 149 -3.52 -5.79 14.57
C PHE A 149 -2.70 -5.44 15.82
N ALA A 150 -2.60 -6.35 16.80
CA ALA A 150 -1.84 -6.13 18.02
C ALA A 150 -0.35 -5.90 17.73
N VAL A 151 0.24 -6.76 16.88
CA VAL A 151 1.64 -6.65 16.46
C VAL A 151 1.91 -5.33 15.74
N SER A 152 0.96 -4.86 14.93
CA SER A 152 1.13 -3.59 14.22
C SER A 152 1.33 -2.40 15.16
N VAL A 153 0.68 -2.39 16.33
CA VAL A 153 0.86 -1.36 17.35
C VAL A 153 2.27 -1.40 17.92
N ALA A 154 2.78 -2.60 18.24
CA ALA A 154 4.14 -2.77 18.77
C ALA A 154 5.22 -2.33 17.75
N LEU A 155 4.91 -2.39 16.47
CA LEU A 155 5.79 -2.02 15.37
C LEU A 155 5.43 -0.68 14.72
N ALA A 156 4.54 0.14 15.31
CA ALA A 156 3.94 1.30 14.67
C ALA A 156 4.96 2.29 14.08
N ASN A 157 6.14 2.44 14.70
CA ASN A 157 7.23 3.29 14.19
C ASN A 157 7.67 2.94 12.76
N LYS A 158 7.46 1.69 12.32
CA LYS A 158 7.78 1.23 10.96
C LYS A 158 6.72 1.62 9.93
N TYR A 159 5.51 1.99 10.37
CA TYR A 159 4.32 2.02 9.51
C TYR A 159 3.74 3.40 9.28
N ASN A 160 4.33 4.47 9.83
CA ASN A 160 3.78 5.81 9.70
C ASN A 160 3.52 6.18 8.22
N GLY A 161 2.25 6.44 7.88
CA GLY A 161 1.78 6.74 6.53
C GLY A 161 1.64 5.54 5.58
N GLN A 162 1.78 4.31 6.07
CA GLN A 162 1.65 3.10 5.27
C GLN A 162 0.24 2.51 5.33
N GLU A 163 -0.12 1.79 4.28
CA GLU A 163 -1.28 0.89 4.28
C GLU A 163 -0.72 -0.53 4.32
N ILE A 164 -0.82 -1.19 5.48
CA ILE A 164 -0.25 -2.52 5.69
C ILE A 164 -1.35 -3.59 5.78
N SER A 165 -0.97 -4.86 5.69
CA SER A 165 -1.85 -5.99 6.00
C SER A 165 -1.51 -6.62 7.34
N SER A 166 -2.46 -7.37 7.90
CA SER A 166 -2.20 -8.19 9.10
C SER A 166 -1.04 -9.16 8.87
N MET A 167 -0.96 -9.77 7.68
CA MET A 167 0.13 -10.67 7.32
C MET A 167 1.48 -9.96 7.26
N GLN A 168 1.54 -8.73 6.70
CA GLN A 168 2.76 -7.93 6.68
C GLN A 168 3.27 -7.67 8.09
N ALA A 169 2.39 -7.28 9.02
CA ALA A 169 2.77 -7.08 10.43
C ALA A 169 3.33 -8.35 11.08
N LEU A 170 2.71 -9.51 10.82
CA LEU A 170 3.18 -10.80 11.34
C LEU A 170 4.53 -11.22 10.77
N MET A 171 4.75 -11.00 9.47
CA MET A 171 6.04 -11.28 8.81
C MET A 171 7.15 -10.36 9.34
N ASP A 172 6.87 -9.06 9.50
CA ASP A 172 7.82 -8.08 10.05
C ASP A 172 8.23 -8.39 11.49
N ALA A 173 7.31 -9.00 12.26
CA ALA A 173 7.57 -9.48 13.61
C ALA A 173 8.23 -10.87 13.64
N LYS A 174 8.43 -11.52 12.49
CA LYS A 174 8.93 -12.89 12.35
C LYS A 174 8.06 -13.93 13.09
N VAL A 175 6.78 -13.63 13.25
CA VAL A 175 5.77 -14.53 13.83
C VAL A 175 5.23 -15.48 12.75
N PHE A 176 5.33 -15.08 11.48
CA PHE A 176 4.94 -15.88 10.32
C PHE A 176 6.06 -15.88 9.27
N SER A 177 6.35 -17.05 8.68
CA SER A 177 7.27 -17.18 7.56
C SER A 177 6.61 -17.94 6.43
N GLU A 178 6.48 -17.33 5.25
CA GLU A 178 6.16 -18.08 4.04
C GLU A 178 7.35 -18.95 3.64
N THR A 179 7.07 -20.19 3.23
CA THR A 179 8.05 -21.06 2.58
C THR A 179 8.53 -20.36 1.30
N PRO A 180 9.85 -20.15 1.11
CA PRO A 180 10.34 -19.50 -0.10
C PRO A 180 9.87 -20.30 -1.32
N LYS A 181 9.27 -19.63 -2.31
CA LYS A 181 9.13 -20.21 -3.66
C LYS A 181 10.53 -20.59 -4.14
N GLU A 182 10.65 -21.80 -4.70
CA GLU A 182 11.90 -22.29 -5.30
C GLU A 182 12.48 -21.19 -6.19
N ALA A 183 13.73 -20.81 -5.90
CA ALA A 183 14.40 -19.77 -6.64
C ALA A 183 14.57 -20.23 -8.09
N SER A 184 14.14 -19.42 -9.04
CA SER A 184 14.45 -19.65 -10.45
C SER A 184 15.97 -19.55 -10.61
N GLU A 185 16.64 -20.67 -10.86
CA GLU A 185 18.06 -20.67 -11.20
C GLU A 185 18.27 -19.93 -12.52
N ILE A 186 19.08 -18.87 -12.48
CA ILE A 186 19.53 -18.16 -13.67
C ILE A 186 20.87 -18.76 -14.10
N ASN A 187 20.99 -19.16 -15.36
CA ASN A 187 22.25 -19.65 -15.92
C ASN A 187 22.77 -18.65 -16.97
N LEU A 188 23.69 -17.76 -16.56
CA LEU A 188 24.31 -16.73 -17.39
C LEU A 188 25.83 -16.94 -17.45
N CYS A 189 26.47 -16.47 -18.52
CA CYS A 189 27.93 -16.41 -18.58
C CYS A 189 28.48 -15.20 -17.81
N ASP A 190 29.77 -15.20 -17.45
CA ASP A 190 30.42 -14.13 -16.66
C ASP A 190 30.19 -12.73 -17.25
N LEU A 191 30.31 -12.59 -18.58
CA LEU A 191 30.07 -11.33 -19.28
C LEU A 191 28.61 -10.85 -19.15
N GLN A 192 27.65 -11.78 -19.09
CA GLN A 192 26.24 -11.45 -18.88
C GLN A 192 25.97 -11.07 -17.43
N TYR A 193 26.65 -11.69 -16.46
CA TYR A 193 26.57 -11.29 -15.05
C TYR A 193 27.08 -9.87 -14.83
N ASP A 194 28.21 -9.49 -15.43
CA ASP A 194 28.74 -8.13 -15.33
C ASP A 194 27.78 -7.10 -15.93
N LYS A 195 27.17 -7.42 -17.08
CA LYS A 195 26.15 -6.57 -17.71
C LYS A 195 24.89 -6.46 -16.86
N LEU A 196 24.43 -7.56 -16.26
CA LEU A 196 23.29 -7.56 -15.34
C LEU A 196 23.59 -6.70 -14.12
N LYS A 197 24.76 -6.86 -13.50
CA LYS A 197 25.20 -6.06 -12.34
C LYS A 197 25.16 -4.57 -12.63
N LEU A 198 25.68 -4.14 -13.78
CA LEU A 198 25.67 -2.75 -14.20
C LEU A 198 24.25 -2.24 -14.43
N ALA A 199 23.42 -3.02 -15.12
CA ALA A 199 22.03 -2.64 -15.38
C ALA A 199 21.22 -2.50 -14.08
N VAL A 200 21.35 -3.45 -13.14
CA VAL A 200 20.70 -3.39 -11.82
C VAL A 200 21.18 -2.16 -11.04
N SER A 201 22.48 -1.87 -11.04
CA SER A 201 23.03 -0.68 -10.37
C SER A 201 22.46 0.61 -10.94
N SER A 202 22.33 0.69 -12.27
CA SER A 202 21.76 1.86 -12.95
C SER A 202 20.28 2.08 -12.58
N VAL A 203 19.50 1.01 -12.52
CA VAL A 203 18.09 1.06 -12.10
C VAL A 203 17.97 1.49 -10.63
N LEU A 204 18.79 0.93 -9.74
CA LEU A 204 18.80 1.30 -8.32
C LEU A 204 19.16 2.77 -8.12
N ASN A 205 20.23 3.25 -8.76
CA ASN A 205 20.66 4.64 -8.68
C ASN A 205 19.56 5.60 -9.14
N THR A 206 18.98 5.32 -10.31
CA THR A 206 17.87 6.12 -10.85
C THR A 206 16.70 6.13 -9.88
N PHE A 207 16.29 4.96 -9.38
CA PHE A 207 15.17 4.85 -8.47
C PHE A 207 15.39 5.64 -7.18
N PHE A 208 16.54 5.49 -6.53
CA PHE A 208 16.85 6.22 -5.29
C PHE A 208 16.99 7.73 -5.51
N GLU A 209 17.56 8.15 -6.65
CA GLU A 209 17.60 9.58 -7.01
C GLU A 209 16.19 10.16 -7.15
N GLN A 210 15.30 9.45 -7.86
CA GLN A 210 13.91 9.88 -8.03
C GLN A 210 13.15 9.88 -6.70
N SER A 211 13.20 8.78 -5.94
CA SER A 211 12.43 8.65 -4.70
C SER A 211 12.88 9.65 -3.63
N ASN A 212 14.19 9.88 -3.47
CA ASN A 212 14.71 10.93 -2.59
C ASN A 212 14.34 12.33 -3.09
N GLY A 213 14.35 12.55 -4.41
CA GLY A 213 13.90 13.80 -5.02
C GLY A 213 12.43 14.13 -4.70
N TRP A 214 11.57 13.12 -4.58
CA TRP A 214 10.16 13.32 -4.22
C TRP A 214 9.99 13.80 -2.77
N LEU A 215 10.82 13.31 -1.84
CA LEU A 215 10.76 13.70 -0.43
C LEU A 215 11.11 15.18 -0.21
N ASN A 216 11.97 15.73 -1.06
CA ASN A 216 12.40 17.13 -1.02
C ASN A 216 11.40 18.13 -1.63
N ARG A 217 10.27 17.66 -2.17
CA ARG A 217 9.22 18.52 -2.73
C ARG A 217 8.34 19.11 -1.65
N ASN A 218 7.63 20.18 -2.00
CA ASN A 218 6.59 20.73 -1.12
C ASN A 218 5.49 19.69 -0.85
N VAL A 219 4.79 19.84 0.27
CA VAL A 219 3.85 18.83 0.79
C VAL A 219 2.80 18.41 -0.24
N PHE A 220 2.23 19.36 -0.99
CA PHE A 220 1.18 19.05 -1.97
C PHE A 220 1.71 18.29 -3.19
N GLU A 221 2.85 18.71 -3.74
CA GLU A 221 3.50 17.99 -4.83
C GLU A 221 3.95 16.60 -4.39
N ARG A 222 4.56 16.50 -3.21
CA ARG A 222 5.00 15.24 -2.63
C ARG A 222 3.84 14.27 -2.47
N GLN A 223 2.74 14.69 -1.84
CA GLN A 223 1.54 13.87 -1.69
C GLN A 223 0.97 13.42 -3.03
N TRP A 224 0.90 14.32 -4.01
CA TRP A 224 0.41 13.96 -5.34
C TRP A 224 1.26 12.87 -6.00
N ILE A 225 2.59 13.01 -5.94
CA ILE A 225 3.53 12.03 -6.52
C ILE A 225 3.42 10.69 -5.80
N LEU A 226 3.43 10.67 -4.47
CA LEU A 226 3.34 9.44 -3.68
C LEU A 226 2.04 8.69 -3.93
N ARG A 227 0.92 9.42 -4.06
CA ARG A 227 -0.38 8.84 -4.38
C ARG A 227 -0.41 8.30 -5.82
N ASP A 228 0.11 9.04 -6.79
CA ASP A 228 0.19 8.59 -8.18
C ASP A 228 1.05 7.33 -8.32
N PHE A 229 2.19 7.32 -7.63
CA PHE A 229 3.10 6.18 -7.55
C PHE A 229 2.37 4.94 -7.00
N LYS A 230 1.80 5.05 -5.80
CA LYS A 230 1.06 3.97 -5.15
C LYS A 230 -0.08 3.44 -6.02
N LYS A 231 -0.87 4.33 -6.62
CA LYS A 231 -1.97 3.96 -7.53
C LYS A 231 -1.49 3.21 -8.76
N THR A 232 -0.27 3.48 -9.23
CA THR A 232 0.27 2.89 -10.46
C THR A 232 0.87 1.51 -10.23
N ILE A 233 1.65 1.38 -9.15
CA ILE A 233 2.43 0.16 -8.87
C ILE A 233 1.79 -0.77 -7.82
N GLY A 234 0.81 -0.26 -7.06
CA GLY A 234 0.02 -1.02 -6.09
C GLY A 234 0.64 -1.20 -4.70
N ILE A 235 1.80 -0.59 -4.43
CA ILE A 235 2.48 -0.60 -3.12
C ILE A 235 3.02 0.79 -2.79
N SER A 236 3.23 1.08 -1.52
CA SER A 236 3.77 2.36 -1.03
C SER A 236 5.23 2.58 -1.42
N ILE A 237 5.70 3.84 -1.30
CA ILE A 237 7.11 4.17 -1.57
C ILE A 237 8.06 3.51 -0.56
N ASP A 238 7.62 3.30 0.68
CA ASP A 238 8.43 2.67 1.71
C ASP A 238 8.61 1.17 1.44
N GLU A 239 7.53 0.48 1.08
CA GLU A 239 7.57 -0.95 0.73
C GLU A 239 8.50 -1.20 -0.46
N ILE A 240 8.40 -0.41 -1.52
CA ILE A 240 9.28 -0.54 -2.69
C ILE A 240 10.73 -0.12 -2.34
N ASN A 241 10.96 0.85 -1.46
CA ASN A 241 12.30 1.24 -1.03
C ASN A 241 12.99 0.08 -0.31
N ASN A 242 12.27 -0.63 0.56
CA ASN A 242 12.77 -1.82 1.24
C ASN A 242 13.14 -2.94 0.23
N GLU A 243 12.29 -3.18 -0.76
CA GLU A 243 12.56 -4.13 -1.85
C GLU A 243 13.83 -3.75 -2.64
N MET A 244 13.96 -2.47 -3.00
CA MET A 244 15.12 -1.96 -3.74
C MET A 244 16.42 -2.02 -2.93
N GLN A 245 16.36 -1.82 -1.61
CA GLN A 245 17.52 -2.03 -0.73
C GLN A 245 17.96 -3.50 -0.66
N GLN A 246 17.00 -4.43 -0.59
CA GLN A 246 17.31 -5.87 -0.64
C GLN A 246 17.93 -6.28 -1.99
N ILE A 247 17.42 -5.74 -3.09
CA ILE A 247 17.99 -5.94 -4.43
C ILE A 247 19.42 -5.38 -4.50
N SER A 248 19.66 -4.20 -3.92
CA SER A 248 20.99 -3.58 -3.86
C SER A 248 21.99 -4.50 -3.16
N LYS A 249 21.63 -5.01 -1.97
CA LYS A 249 22.47 -5.95 -1.23
C LYS A 249 22.72 -7.24 -2.02
N ALA A 250 21.68 -7.81 -2.62
CA ALA A 250 21.81 -9.02 -3.44
C ALA A 250 22.72 -8.80 -4.65
N ASN A 251 22.74 -7.60 -5.24
CA ASN A 251 23.61 -7.26 -6.36
C ASN A 251 25.08 -7.15 -5.95
N GLU A 252 25.37 -6.67 -4.74
CA GLU A 252 26.73 -6.65 -4.16
C GLU A 252 27.22 -8.08 -3.86
N GLU A 253 26.34 -8.92 -3.31
CA GLU A 253 26.63 -10.31 -2.95
C GLU A 253 26.60 -11.27 -4.15
N LYS A 254 26.32 -10.78 -5.36
CA LYS A 254 26.14 -11.58 -6.60
C LYS A 254 25.04 -12.65 -6.47
N ASN A 255 24.02 -12.40 -5.66
CA ASN A 255 22.86 -13.27 -5.49
C ASN A 255 21.81 -12.99 -6.57
N TYR A 256 22.12 -13.37 -7.81
CA TYR A 256 21.26 -13.07 -8.96
C TYR A 256 19.95 -13.87 -8.97
N SER A 257 19.93 -15.08 -8.40
CA SER A 257 18.69 -15.85 -8.25
C SER A 257 17.66 -15.11 -7.38
N PHE A 258 18.10 -14.43 -6.31
CA PHE A 258 17.23 -13.54 -5.54
C PHE A 258 16.70 -12.39 -6.40
N ILE A 259 17.56 -11.75 -7.21
CA ILE A 259 17.17 -10.65 -8.10
C ILE A 259 16.15 -11.11 -9.15
N ALA A 260 16.27 -12.32 -9.71
CA ALA A 260 15.26 -12.87 -10.62
C ALA A 260 13.89 -13.00 -9.96
N ASN A 261 13.85 -13.48 -8.72
CA ASN A 261 12.60 -13.60 -7.98
C ASN A 261 11.92 -12.23 -7.73
N LYS A 262 12.63 -11.11 -7.94
CA LYS A 262 12.11 -9.74 -7.86
C LYS A 262 11.71 -9.16 -9.22
N LYS A 263 11.55 -9.97 -10.28
CA LYS A 263 11.10 -9.53 -11.62
C LYS A 263 9.87 -8.61 -11.58
N SER A 264 8.88 -8.92 -10.76
CA SER A 264 7.65 -8.13 -10.62
C SER A 264 7.89 -6.71 -10.08
N ILE A 265 8.94 -6.50 -9.28
CA ILE A 265 9.35 -5.19 -8.77
C ILE A 265 9.86 -4.32 -9.93
N PHE A 266 10.73 -4.86 -10.78
CA PHE A 266 11.22 -4.15 -11.97
C PHE A 266 10.09 -3.81 -12.95
N GLU A 267 9.16 -4.74 -13.20
CA GLU A 267 7.99 -4.50 -14.05
C GLU A 267 7.09 -3.38 -13.49
N LYS A 268 6.89 -3.35 -12.17
CA LYS A 268 6.16 -2.26 -11.48
C LYS A 268 6.82 -0.89 -11.68
N ILE A 269 8.13 -0.79 -11.49
CA ILE A 269 8.87 0.47 -11.71
C ILE A 269 8.81 0.90 -13.19
N GLN A 270 8.98 -0.04 -14.12
CA GLN A 270 8.84 0.25 -15.56
C GLN A 270 7.47 0.86 -15.86
N LYS A 271 6.39 0.24 -15.37
CA LYS A 271 5.01 0.73 -15.55
C LYS A 271 4.83 2.14 -15.01
N TYR A 272 5.49 2.48 -13.90
CA TYR A 272 5.45 3.83 -13.35
C TYR A 272 6.13 4.86 -14.25
N TYR A 273 7.33 4.57 -14.76
CA TYR A 273 8.02 5.48 -15.67
C TYR A 273 7.30 5.63 -17.02
N GLU A 274 6.68 4.56 -17.53
CA GLU A 274 5.81 4.65 -18.72
C GLU A 274 4.60 5.55 -18.49
N ARG A 275 4.02 5.52 -17.28
CA ARG A 275 2.97 6.45 -16.88
C ARG A 275 3.48 7.90 -16.81
N GLN A 276 4.66 8.12 -16.26
CA GLN A 276 5.25 9.47 -16.16
C GLN A 276 5.42 10.12 -17.54
N ILE A 277 5.83 9.38 -18.56
CA ILE A 277 5.88 9.88 -19.95
C ILE A 277 4.49 10.33 -20.43
N LYS A 278 3.46 9.52 -20.19
CA LYS A 278 2.08 9.87 -20.58
C LYS A 278 1.57 11.12 -19.87
N LEU A 279 1.92 11.29 -18.59
CA LEU A 279 1.55 12.47 -17.83
C LEU A 279 2.30 13.71 -18.34
N LEU A 280 3.60 13.58 -18.59
CA LEU A 280 4.46 14.66 -19.09
C LEU A 280 3.90 15.27 -20.39
N GLN A 281 3.39 14.44 -21.31
CA GLN A 281 2.74 14.88 -22.55
C GLN A 281 1.51 15.79 -22.33
N GLY A 282 0.83 15.66 -21.18
CA GLY A 282 -0.31 16.51 -20.82
C GLY A 282 0.06 17.79 -20.08
N TYR A 283 1.25 17.86 -19.48
CA TYR A 283 1.67 18.98 -18.63
C TYR A 283 2.72 19.90 -19.26
N GLU A 284 3.70 19.34 -19.97
CA GLU A 284 4.77 20.13 -20.57
C GLU A 284 4.34 20.63 -21.96
N LYS A 285 4.28 21.95 -22.11
CA LYS A 285 3.83 22.61 -23.34
C LYS A 285 5.00 23.01 -24.23
N ASP A 286 6.20 23.12 -23.68
CA ASP A 286 7.42 23.37 -24.44
C ASP A 286 7.85 22.08 -25.18
N PRO A 287 7.86 22.06 -26.52
CA PRO A 287 8.19 20.85 -27.29
C PRO A 287 9.62 20.35 -27.06
N GLN A 288 10.58 21.27 -26.86
CA GLN A 288 11.98 20.91 -26.67
C GLN A 288 12.16 20.30 -25.28
N LYS A 289 11.59 20.93 -24.26
CA LYS A 289 11.66 20.42 -22.89
C LYS A 289 10.89 19.10 -22.71
N LEU A 290 9.76 18.94 -23.40
CA LEU A 290 9.02 17.68 -23.46
C LEU A 290 9.88 16.57 -24.06
N LYS A 291 10.57 16.85 -25.17
CA LYS A 291 11.48 15.91 -25.82
C LYS A 291 12.63 15.52 -24.89
N ASP A 292 13.36 16.50 -24.37
CA ASP A 292 14.55 16.25 -23.54
C ASP A 292 14.20 15.47 -22.27
N THR A 293 13.09 15.83 -21.61
CA THR A 293 12.63 15.12 -20.41
C THR A 293 12.13 13.71 -20.75
N SER A 294 11.45 13.53 -21.89
CA SER A 294 11.00 12.20 -22.33
C SER A 294 12.18 11.27 -22.62
N GLU A 295 13.24 11.77 -23.26
CA GLU A 295 14.44 10.98 -23.57
C GLU A 295 15.13 10.46 -22.30
N ILE A 296 15.17 11.28 -21.24
CA ILE A 296 15.68 10.87 -19.93
C ILE A 296 14.86 9.71 -19.36
N ILE A 297 13.53 9.82 -19.31
CA ILE A 297 12.66 8.77 -18.75
C ILE A 297 12.72 7.49 -19.61
N ILE A 298 12.80 7.62 -20.94
CA ILE A 298 12.97 6.49 -21.86
C ILE A 298 14.28 5.74 -21.58
N SER A 299 15.36 6.47 -21.26
CA SER A 299 16.63 5.87 -20.87
C SER A 299 16.49 5.00 -19.61
N TRP A 300 15.79 5.51 -18.58
CA TRP A 300 15.50 4.74 -17.36
C TRP A 300 14.72 3.45 -17.66
N ILE A 301 13.70 3.52 -18.50
CA ILE A 301 12.94 2.35 -18.97
C ILE A 301 13.85 1.36 -19.71
N GLY A 302 14.79 1.87 -20.51
CA GLY A 302 15.79 1.08 -21.22
C GLY A 302 16.65 0.24 -20.28
N GLU A 303 17.13 0.81 -19.18
CA GLU A 303 17.92 0.09 -18.16
C GLU A 303 17.10 -1.01 -17.48
N ILE A 304 15.83 -0.75 -17.17
CA ILE A 304 14.94 -1.76 -16.60
C ILE A 304 14.72 -2.92 -17.58
N LYS A 305 14.51 -2.61 -18.87
CA LYS A 305 14.37 -3.63 -19.92
C LYS A 305 15.62 -4.50 -20.07
N LYS A 306 16.82 -3.94 -19.88
CA LYS A 306 18.06 -4.74 -19.85
C LYS A 306 18.02 -5.75 -18.72
N VAL A 307 17.69 -5.33 -17.50
CA VAL A 307 17.55 -6.24 -16.35
C VAL A 307 16.53 -7.34 -16.65
N LEU A 308 15.32 -6.97 -17.06
CA LEU A 308 14.24 -7.90 -17.37
C LEU A 308 14.59 -8.91 -18.47
N ASN A 309 15.49 -8.56 -19.39
CA ASN A 309 15.97 -9.49 -20.42
C ASN A 309 16.93 -10.56 -19.89
N TYR A 310 17.69 -10.25 -18.83
CA TYR A 310 18.61 -11.20 -18.20
C TYR A 310 17.93 -12.12 -17.19
N ILE A 311 16.87 -11.65 -16.53
CA ILE A 311 16.16 -12.37 -15.47
C ILE A 311 14.85 -13.03 -15.95
N LYS A 312 14.77 -13.34 -17.25
CA LYS A 312 13.53 -13.81 -17.89
C LYS A 312 12.98 -15.09 -17.29
#